data_AF-K2EMA9-F1
#
_entry.id   AF-K2EMA9-F1
#
_cell.length_a   1.000
_cell.length_b   1.000
_cell.length_c   1.000
_cell.angle_alpha   90.00
_cell.angle_beta   90.00
_cell.angle_gamma   90.00
#
_symmetry.space_group_name_H-M   'P 1'
#
loop_
_entity.id
_entity.type
_entity.pdbx_description
1 polymer ?
#
loop_
_entity_poly.entity_id
_entity_poly.type
_entity_poly.pdbx_seq_one_letter_code
_entity_poly.pdbx_strand_id
1 'polypeptide(L)'
;MEAEAAGKPVSQQVMQKASAFIAQGALKINFDEGNPKVFLVANSIDPTLAKVDGSSTLSDNSMIIGSKEAAMMKEEKLIQKPGDVLKDFFGIPTMKVAGIAEATGTELDELHVVNKNTFANLTTSADVRAALNGKEAKLFYMVSGENIPEKLQNNIASDSFGIITLGAKKYQPIYIGSAEAKVMIAEKLFQKEGDRIDNFFGNNVIVVGILPETKTILDNFHFVGADFQIKK
;
A
#
# COMPACT_ATOMS: atom_id res chain seq x y z
N MET A 1 -34.30 -2.72 6.41
CA MET A 1 -33.45 -3.05 5.24
C MET A 1 -33.07 -1.73 4.61
N GLU A 2 -32.01 -1.11 5.12
CA GLU A 2 -31.44 0.09 4.51
C GLU A 2 -30.50 -0.36 3.40
N ALA A 3 -30.74 0.17 2.20
CA ALA A 3 -29.89 -0.07 1.05
C ALA A 3 -28.55 0.63 1.28
N GLU A 4 -27.49 -0.17 1.29
CA GLU A 4 -26.10 0.25 1.29
C GLU A 4 -25.88 1.24 0.15
N ALA A 5 -25.35 2.42 0.48
CA ALA A 5 -25.02 3.44 -0.48
C ALA A 5 -23.90 2.91 -1.39
N ALA A 6 -24.27 2.39 -2.57
CA ALA A 6 -23.34 2.12 -3.63
C ALA A 6 -22.58 3.41 -3.95
N GLY A 7 -21.32 3.47 -3.52
CA GLY A 7 -20.42 4.59 -3.79
C GLY A 7 -20.39 4.88 -5.30
N LYS A 8 -20.34 6.16 -5.67
CA LYS A 8 -20.22 6.57 -7.07
C LYS A 8 -19.06 5.80 -7.72
N PRO A 9 -19.24 5.23 -8.93
CA PRO A 9 -18.14 4.56 -9.61
C PRO A 9 -17.00 5.56 -9.81
N VAL A 10 -15.80 5.18 -9.36
CA VAL A 10 -14.61 6.00 -9.51
C VAL A 10 -14.35 6.23 -10.99
N SER A 11 -14.12 7.48 -11.38
CA SER A 11 -13.79 7.75 -12.78
C SER A 11 -12.48 7.05 -13.14
N GLN A 12 -12.42 6.38 -14.30
CA GLN A 12 -11.20 5.71 -14.75
C GLN A 12 -9.99 6.66 -14.81
N GLN A 13 -10.24 7.95 -15.06
CA GLN A 13 -9.21 8.98 -15.06
C GLN A 13 -8.62 9.23 -13.67
N VAL A 14 -9.45 9.27 -12.62
CA VAL A 14 -8.98 9.41 -11.24
C VAL A 14 -8.20 8.17 -10.80
N MET A 15 -8.70 6.96 -11.11
CA MET A 15 -7.96 5.72 -10.81
C MET A 15 -6.57 5.74 -11.45
N GLN A 16 -6.50 6.03 -12.74
CA GLN A 16 -5.22 6.07 -13.46
C GLN A 16 -4.26 7.13 -12.88
N LYS A 17 -4.76 8.32 -12.54
CA LYS A 17 -3.94 9.38 -11.93
C LYS A 17 -3.43 8.97 -10.55
N ALA A 18 -4.30 8.38 -9.71
CA ALA A 18 -3.93 7.93 -8.37
C ALA A 18 -2.89 6.81 -8.43
N SER A 19 -3.12 5.79 -9.25
CA SER A 19 -2.17 4.71 -9.46
C SER A 19 -0.83 5.22 -9.99
N ALA A 20 -0.83 6.14 -10.95
CA ALA A 20 0.40 6.75 -11.45
C ALA A 20 1.13 7.55 -10.36
N PHE A 21 0.40 8.32 -9.56
CA PHE A 21 0.94 9.09 -8.43
C PHE A 21 1.61 8.17 -7.39
N ILE A 22 0.95 7.07 -7.03
CA ILE A 22 1.48 6.06 -6.10
C ILE A 22 2.71 5.37 -6.68
N ALA A 23 2.68 4.93 -7.94
CA ALA A 23 3.79 4.21 -8.58
C ALA A 23 5.03 5.07 -8.88
N GLN A 24 4.88 6.39 -8.89
CA GLN A 24 5.98 7.34 -9.06
C GLN A 24 6.72 7.62 -7.75
N GLY A 25 6.02 7.60 -6.61
CA GLY A 25 6.62 7.85 -5.30
C GLY A 25 7.29 6.62 -4.70
N ALA A 26 8.24 6.86 -3.80
CA ALA A 26 8.69 5.86 -2.85
C ALA A 26 7.64 5.67 -1.74
N LEU A 27 7.48 4.42 -1.29
CA LEU A 27 6.56 4.06 -0.23
C LEU A 27 7.33 3.47 0.96
N LYS A 28 6.82 3.74 2.15
CA LYS A 28 7.25 3.15 3.41
C LYS A 28 6.02 2.64 4.15
N ILE A 29 6.18 1.61 4.95
CA ILE A 29 5.11 1.12 5.82
C ILE A 29 5.60 0.98 7.24
N ASN A 30 4.72 1.31 8.17
CA ASN A 30 4.86 1.04 9.59
C ASN A 30 3.52 0.49 10.12
N PHE A 31 3.47 0.09 11.38
CA PHE A 31 2.28 -0.52 11.98
C PHE A 31 1.94 0.16 13.31
N ASP A 32 0.64 0.36 13.52
CA ASP A 32 0.07 0.79 14.81
C ASP A 32 -0.94 -0.26 15.25
N GLU A 33 -0.65 -0.97 16.34
CA GLU A 33 -1.44 -2.11 16.83
C GLU A 33 -1.77 -3.13 15.72
N GLY A 34 -0.79 -3.43 14.86
CA GLY A 34 -0.92 -4.35 13.73
C GLY A 34 -1.70 -3.79 12.52
N ASN A 35 -2.17 -2.55 12.57
CA ASN A 35 -2.79 -1.87 11.43
C ASN A 35 -1.71 -1.14 10.59
N PRO A 36 -1.68 -1.36 9.28
CA PRO A 36 -0.67 -0.75 8.41
C PRO A 36 -0.89 0.77 8.29
N LYS A 37 0.18 1.54 8.45
CA LYS A 37 0.26 2.95 8.09
C LYS A 37 1.25 3.10 6.94
N VAL A 38 0.73 3.39 5.74
CA VAL A 38 1.53 3.48 4.52
C VAL A 38 1.78 4.96 4.19
N PHE A 39 3.05 5.27 3.93
CA PHE A 39 3.53 6.61 3.63
C PHE A 39 4.02 6.68 2.20
N LEU A 40 3.55 7.67 1.46
CA LEU A 40 3.96 7.99 0.09
C LEU A 40 4.74 9.30 0.09
N VAL A 41 5.91 9.32 -0.54
CA VAL A 41 6.65 10.57 -0.74
C VAL A 41 6.09 11.38 -1.91
N ALA A 42 5.64 12.60 -1.63
CA ALA A 42 5.32 13.62 -2.63
C ALA A 42 5.36 15.01 -1.99
N ASN A 43 5.59 16.06 -2.79
CA ASN A 43 5.60 17.43 -2.27
C ASN A 43 4.21 18.06 -2.17
N SER A 44 3.25 17.52 -2.94
CA SER A 44 1.87 17.99 -2.99
C SER A 44 0.95 16.96 -3.64
N ILE A 45 -0.36 17.12 -3.45
CA ILE A 45 -1.39 16.42 -4.24
C ILE A 45 -1.96 17.39 -5.28
N ASP A 46 -1.97 16.96 -6.55
CA ASP A 46 -2.57 17.72 -7.64
C ASP A 46 -4.10 17.84 -7.42
N PRO A 47 -4.70 19.05 -7.44
CA PRO A 47 -6.14 19.23 -7.27
C PRO A 47 -6.99 18.48 -8.31
N THR A 48 -6.43 18.14 -9.46
CA THR A 48 -7.07 17.33 -10.51
C THR A 48 -7.01 15.83 -10.25
N LEU A 49 -6.22 15.39 -9.25
CA LEU A 49 -6.21 14.04 -8.71
C LEU A 49 -7.18 13.94 -7.54
N ALA A 50 -7.02 14.79 -6.53
CA ALA A 50 -7.91 14.85 -5.38
C ALA A 50 -8.00 16.27 -4.83
N LYS A 51 -9.21 16.68 -4.44
CA LYS A 51 -9.40 17.89 -3.66
C LYS A 51 -8.90 17.63 -2.23
N VAL A 52 -8.21 18.61 -1.65
CA VAL A 52 -7.66 18.52 -0.30
C VAL A 52 -8.29 19.62 0.56
N ASP A 53 -8.88 19.23 1.69
CA ASP A 53 -9.25 20.17 2.74
C ASP A 53 -8.00 20.58 3.52
N GLY A 54 -7.79 21.87 3.75
CA GLY A 54 -6.53 22.43 4.25
C GLY A 54 -5.53 22.75 3.13
N SER A 55 -4.28 22.31 3.29
CA SER A 55 -3.20 22.56 2.32
C SER A 55 -2.93 21.33 1.46
N SER A 56 -2.87 21.51 0.14
CA SER A 56 -2.40 20.49 -0.80
C SER A 56 -0.86 20.43 -0.92
N THR A 57 -0.15 21.34 -0.26
CA THR A 57 1.32 21.39 -0.20
C THR A 57 1.85 21.01 1.18
N LEU A 58 3.04 20.42 1.22
CA LEU A 58 3.63 19.85 2.44
C LEU A 58 4.87 20.61 2.90
N SER A 59 4.85 21.06 4.16
CA SER A 59 6.06 21.48 4.89
C SER A 59 6.71 20.27 5.56
N ASP A 60 7.93 20.44 6.08
CA ASP A 60 8.57 19.42 6.92
C ASP A 60 7.68 19.09 8.13
N ASN A 61 7.69 17.82 8.52
CA ASN A 61 6.90 17.24 9.60
C ASN A 61 5.40 17.52 9.47
N SER A 62 4.91 17.49 8.23
CA SER A 62 3.48 17.56 7.93
C SER A 62 3.07 16.46 6.96
N MET A 63 1.77 16.14 6.99
CA MET A 63 1.19 15.10 6.13
C MET A 63 -0.17 15.49 5.58
N ILE A 64 -0.49 14.97 4.40
CA ILE A 64 -1.85 14.92 3.88
C ILE A 64 -2.36 13.49 4.07
N ILE A 65 -3.57 13.33 4.56
CA ILE A 65 -4.13 12.02 4.91
C ILE A 65 -5.21 11.67 3.90
N GLY A 66 -5.17 10.44 3.37
CA GLY A 66 -6.24 9.88 2.56
C GLY A 66 -7.57 9.80 3.31
N SER A 67 -8.69 9.80 2.59
CA SER A 67 -10.01 9.96 3.22
C SER A 67 -10.40 8.82 4.18
N LYS A 68 -10.06 7.57 3.86
CA LYS A 68 -10.39 6.40 4.71
C LYS A 68 -9.54 6.42 5.97
N GLU A 69 -8.24 6.67 5.82
CA GLU A 69 -7.33 6.82 6.96
C GLU A 69 -7.74 7.97 7.87
N ALA A 70 -8.07 9.13 7.29
CA ALA A 70 -8.55 10.28 8.05
C ALA A 70 -9.88 10.01 8.77
N ALA A 71 -10.77 9.19 8.19
CA ALA A 71 -12.00 8.78 8.85
C ALA A 71 -11.71 7.92 10.09
N MET A 72 -10.84 6.92 9.98
CA MET A 72 -10.42 6.08 11.12
C MET A 72 -9.77 6.93 12.22
N MET A 73 -8.84 7.82 11.87
CA MET A 73 -8.19 8.69 12.85
C MET A 73 -9.17 9.67 13.54
N LYS A 74 -10.26 10.05 12.87
CA LYS A 74 -11.33 10.87 13.47
C LYS A 74 -12.20 10.06 14.42
N GLU A 75 -12.53 8.82 14.07
CA GLU A 75 -13.27 7.90 14.94
C GLU A 75 -12.47 7.60 16.22
N GLU A 76 -11.16 7.43 16.10
CA GLU A 76 -10.21 7.25 17.21
C GLU A 76 -9.89 8.56 17.96
N LYS A 77 -10.43 9.70 17.51
CA LYS A 77 -10.21 11.04 18.07
C LYS A 77 -8.74 11.50 18.08
N LEU A 78 -7.91 10.94 17.21
CA LEU A 78 -6.52 11.36 17.01
C LEU A 78 -6.45 12.71 16.29
N ILE A 79 -7.36 12.92 15.34
CA ILE A 79 -7.50 14.17 14.58
C ILE A 79 -8.98 14.54 14.47
N GLN A 80 -9.26 15.78 14.10
CA GLN A 80 -10.59 16.29 13.77
C GLN A 80 -10.57 17.08 12.46
N LYS A 81 -9.48 17.81 12.17
CA LYS A 81 -9.38 18.71 11.01
C LYS A 81 -7.92 18.97 10.59
N PRO A 82 -7.72 19.55 9.39
CA PRO A 82 -6.42 20.12 9.03
C PRO A 82 -5.94 21.15 10.08
N GLY A 83 -4.65 21.11 10.38
CA GLY A 83 -4.00 21.93 11.41
C GLY A 83 -3.75 21.20 12.72
N ASP A 84 -4.40 20.06 12.96
CA ASP A 84 -4.17 19.23 14.15
C ASP A 84 -2.74 18.68 14.19
N VAL A 85 -2.27 18.37 15.40
CA VAL A 85 -0.89 17.99 15.67
C VAL A 85 -0.85 16.70 16.46
N LEU A 86 -0.14 15.71 15.91
CA LEU A 86 0.14 14.43 16.53
C LEU A 86 1.56 14.46 17.12
N LYS A 87 1.74 13.85 18.29
CA LYS A 87 3.04 13.71 18.94
C LYS A 87 3.62 12.33 18.67
N ASP A 88 4.94 12.25 18.56
CA ASP A 88 5.70 11.00 18.45
C ASP A 88 5.19 10.04 17.35
N PHE A 89 4.80 10.61 16.21
CA PHE A 89 4.18 9.88 15.12
C PHE A 89 5.25 9.25 14.23
N PHE A 90 5.49 7.94 14.41
CA PHE A 90 6.45 7.14 13.64
C PHE A 90 7.86 7.75 13.58
N GLY A 91 8.38 8.14 14.74
CA GLY A 91 9.71 8.75 14.88
C GLY A 91 9.75 10.25 14.63
N ILE A 92 8.64 10.86 14.20
CA ILE A 92 8.53 12.31 14.07
C ILE A 92 7.96 12.88 15.37
N PRO A 93 8.72 13.70 16.14
CA PRO A 93 8.27 14.17 17.44
C PRO A 93 6.96 14.96 17.41
N THR A 94 6.70 15.66 16.30
CA THR A 94 5.51 16.47 16.11
C THR A 94 5.12 16.46 14.64
N MET A 95 4.02 15.80 14.30
CA MET A 95 3.48 15.69 12.95
C MET A 95 2.22 16.53 12.81
N LYS A 96 2.20 17.47 11.87
CA LYS A 96 1.04 18.31 11.59
C LYS A 96 0.19 17.72 10.46
N VAL A 97 -1.13 17.70 10.63
CA VAL A 97 -2.06 17.43 9.53
C VAL A 97 -2.13 18.66 8.63
N ALA A 98 -1.44 18.63 7.49
CA ALA A 98 -1.49 19.72 6.50
C ALA A 98 -2.84 19.76 5.80
N GLY A 99 -3.39 18.59 5.48
CA GLY A 99 -4.68 18.46 4.83
C GLY A 99 -5.26 17.06 4.86
N ILE A 100 -6.52 16.94 4.44
CA ILE A 100 -7.24 15.68 4.29
C ILE A 100 -7.75 15.61 2.85
N ALA A 101 -7.35 14.57 2.11
CA ALA A 101 -7.83 14.36 0.75
C ALA A 101 -9.29 13.89 0.77
N GLU A 102 -10.11 14.43 -0.12
CA GLU A 102 -11.44 13.91 -0.40
C GLU A 102 -11.34 12.50 -1.03
N ALA A 103 -12.36 11.68 -0.81
CA ALA A 103 -12.36 10.29 -1.27
C ALA A 103 -12.21 10.18 -2.78
N THR A 104 -11.20 9.43 -3.20
CA THR A 104 -10.93 9.09 -4.59
C THR A 104 -11.49 7.73 -4.97
N GLY A 105 -11.78 6.88 -3.99
CA GLY A 105 -12.12 5.47 -4.17
C GLY A 105 -10.95 4.61 -4.64
N THR A 106 -9.72 5.05 -4.37
CA THR A 106 -8.47 4.36 -4.75
C THR A 106 -7.63 4.08 -3.50
N GLU A 107 -6.50 3.39 -3.65
CA GLU A 107 -5.55 3.12 -2.56
C GLU A 107 -5.04 4.42 -1.92
N LEU A 108 -5.05 5.56 -2.63
CA LEU A 108 -4.65 6.86 -2.09
C LEU A 108 -5.47 7.25 -0.85
N ASP A 109 -6.70 6.75 -0.72
CA ASP A 109 -7.57 7.03 0.42
C ASP A 109 -7.07 6.39 1.73
N GLU A 110 -6.15 5.43 1.65
CA GLU A 110 -5.57 4.69 2.78
C GLU A 110 -4.11 5.11 3.07
N LEU A 111 -3.57 6.09 2.33
CA LEU A 111 -2.18 6.54 2.44
C LEU A 111 -2.03 7.83 3.24
N HIS A 112 -0.84 8.02 3.78
CA HIS A 112 -0.31 9.29 4.23
C HIS A 112 0.66 9.83 3.19
N VAL A 113 0.49 11.07 2.74
CA VAL A 113 1.42 11.74 1.85
C VAL A 113 2.30 12.69 2.64
N VAL A 114 3.61 12.52 2.55
CA VAL A 114 4.62 13.33 3.24
C VAL A 114 5.69 13.80 2.27
N ASN A 115 6.35 14.92 2.58
CA ASN A 115 7.46 15.39 1.77
C ASN A 115 8.73 14.53 1.96
N LYS A 116 9.73 14.75 1.10
CA LYS A 116 10.98 13.97 1.10
C LYS A 116 11.74 14.00 2.43
N ASN A 117 11.82 15.16 3.08
CA ASN A 117 12.56 15.32 4.34
C ASN A 117 11.88 14.53 5.47
N THR A 118 10.57 14.67 5.59
CA THR A 118 9.75 13.94 6.56
C THR A 118 9.85 12.43 6.30
N PHE A 119 9.71 12.02 5.03
CA PHE A 119 9.80 10.62 4.63
C PHE A 119 11.14 9.97 5.01
N ALA A 120 12.25 10.69 4.86
CA ALA A 120 13.57 10.19 5.24
C ALA A 120 13.69 9.92 6.75
N ASN A 121 13.01 10.72 7.58
CA ASN A 121 13.06 10.65 9.04
C ASN A 121 12.02 9.72 9.67
N LEU A 122 11.05 9.20 8.89
CA LEU A 122 10.09 8.22 9.38
C LEU A 122 10.78 6.91 9.76
N THR A 123 10.41 6.36 10.92
CA THR A 123 10.69 4.97 11.25
C THR A 123 9.84 4.04 10.37
N THR A 124 10.39 2.88 10.02
CA THR A 124 9.77 1.96 9.06
C THR A 124 9.93 0.54 9.49
N SER A 125 8.91 -0.27 9.25
CA SER A 125 8.97 -1.72 9.45
C SER A 125 9.43 -2.44 8.18
N ALA A 126 9.05 -1.94 7.01
CA ALA A 126 9.44 -2.53 5.74
C ALA A 126 9.45 -1.50 4.60
N ASP A 127 10.11 -1.89 3.51
CA ASP A 127 10.02 -1.21 2.22
C ASP A 127 8.77 -1.68 1.48
N VAL A 128 8.04 -0.72 0.92
CA VAL A 128 6.97 -0.98 -0.04
C VAL A 128 7.38 -0.39 -1.37
N ARG A 129 7.14 -1.14 -2.44
CA ARG A 129 7.36 -0.67 -3.80
C ARG A 129 6.05 -0.71 -4.56
N ALA A 130 5.92 0.18 -5.54
CA ALA A 130 4.78 0.22 -6.42
C ALA A 130 5.22 0.19 -7.88
N ALA A 131 4.43 -0.48 -8.72
CA ALA A 131 4.57 -0.46 -10.16
C ALA A 131 3.20 -0.39 -10.82
N LEU A 132 3.16 0.11 -12.06
CA LEU A 132 1.93 0.11 -12.84
C LEU A 132 1.78 -1.24 -13.56
N ASN A 133 0.56 -1.78 -13.53
CA ASN A 133 0.10 -2.78 -14.48
C ASN A 133 -1.07 -2.19 -15.26
N GLY A 134 -0.79 -1.73 -16.49
CA GLY A 134 -1.76 -0.96 -17.26
C GLY A 134 -2.12 0.36 -16.56
N LYS A 135 -3.33 0.44 -16.00
CA LYS A 135 -3.86 1.64 -15.32
C LYS A 135 -3.84 1.55 -13.80
N GLU A 136 -3.51 0.39 -13.25
CA GLU A 136 -3.58 0.12 -11.81
C GLU A 136 -2.19 0.05 -11.19
N ALA A 137 -2.08 0.50 -9.94
CA ALA A 137 -0.86 0.33 -9.16
C ALA A 137 -0.88 -1.04 -8.47
N LYS A 138 0.19 -1.81 -8.62
CA LYS A 138 0.45 -3.01 -7.84
C LYS A 138 1.45 -2.68 -6.74
N LEU A 139 1.10 -3.06 -5.51
CA LEU A 139 1.88 -2.79 -4.31
C LEU A 139 2.64 -4.06 -3.92
N PHE A 140 3.92 -3.89 -3.58
CA PHE A 140 4.85 -4.96 -3.25
C PHE A 140 5.43 -4.71 -1.86
N TYR A 141 5.14 -5.58 -0.91
CA TYR A 141 5.78 -5.65 0.39
C TYR A 141 7.08 -6.42 0.27
N MET A 142 8.20 -5.78 0.56
CA MET A 142 9.50 -6.44 0.54
C MET A 142 9.72 -7.16 1.88
N VAL A 143 9.58 -8.48 1.87
CA VAL A 143 9.84 -9.32 3.04
C VAL A 143 11.33 -9.57 3.17
N SER A 144 11.87 -9.26 4.35
CA SER A 144 13.27 -9.49 4.72
C SER A 144 13.38 -9.78 6.21
N GLY A 145 13.93 -10.94 6.57
CA GLY A 145 14.11 -11.34 7.96
C GLY A 145 12.77 -11.45 8.71
N GLU A 146 12.60 -10.63 9.73
CA GLU A 146 11.47 -10.71 10.68
C GLU A 146 10.38 -9.65 10.43
N ASN A 147 10.42 -8.93 9.31
CA ASN A 147 9.48 -7.83 9.03
C ASN A 147 8.08 -8.29 8.56
N ILE A 148 7.65 -9.51 8.87
CA ILE A 148 6.33 -10.02 8.48
C ILE A 148 5.26 -9.34 9.35
N PRO A 149 4.19 -8.74 8.77
CA PRO A 149 3.14 -8.11 9.54
C PRO A 149 2.50 -9.07 10.54
N GLU A 150 2.26 -8.63 11.77
CA GLU A 150 1.73 -9.46 12.87
C GLU A 150 0.51 -10.29 12.47
N LYS A 151 -0.44 -9.67 11.76
CA LYS A 151 -1.67 -10.30 11.26
C LYS A 151 -1.43 -11.46 10.27
N LEU A 152 -0.20 -11.60 9.76
CA LEU A 152 0.19 -12.57 8.72
C LEU A 152 1.34 -13.50 9.16
N GLN A 153 1.88 -13.35 10.37
CA GLN A 153 3.02 -14.14 10.86
C GLN A 153 2.76 -15.64 10.91
N ASN A 154 1.50 -16.05 11.11
CA ASN A 154 1.11 -17.47 11.09
C ASN A 154 0.92 -18.03 9.68
N ASN A 155 0.96 -17.19 8.65
CA ASN A 155 0.67 -17.56 7.26
C ASN A 155 1.90 -17.48 6.36
N ILE A 156 2.87 -16.65 6.72
CA ILE A 156 4.13 -16.48 5.98
C ILE A 156 5.25 -17.00 6.88
N ALA A 157 5.91 -18.09 6.46
CA ALA A 157 7.12 -18.55 7.13
C ALA A 157 8.31 -17.63 6.77
N SER A 158 9.22 -17.38 7.70
CA SER A 158 10.34 -16.44 7.50
C SER A 158 11.34 -16.90 6.43
N ASP A 159 11.40 -18.20 6.13
CA ASP A 159 12.25 -18.81 5.10
C ASP A 159 11.51 -19.10 3.78
N SER A 160 10.25 -18.68 3.65
CA SER A 160 9.38 -19.01 2.51
C SER A 160 9.75 -18.38 1.18
N PHE A 161 10.72 -17.45 1.15
CA PHE A 161 11.11 -16.69 -0.05
C PHE A 161 12.36 -17.24 -0.77
N GLY A 162 12.82 -18.44 -0.41
CA GLY A 162 13.90 -19.12 -1.12
C GLY A 162 13.53 -19.48 -2.57
N ILE A 163 14.47 -19.31 -3.52
CA ILE A 163 14.24 -19.62 -4.94
C ILE A 163 13.85 -21.08 -5.13
N ILE A 164 12.74 -21.32 -5.83
CA ILE A 164 12.25 -22.66 -6.18
C ILE A 164 12.72 -23.01 -7.60
N THR A 165 13.40 -24.13 -7.75
CA THR A 165 13.86 -24.62 -9.07
C THR A 165 12.97 -25.76 -9.53
N LEU A 166 12.29 -25.58 -10.67
CA LEU A 166 11.46 -26.59 -11.31
C LEU A 166 12.01 -26.88 -12.72
N GLY A 167 12.69 -28.01 -12.86
CA GLY A 167 13.45 -28.33 -14.07
C GLY A 167 14.57 -27.31 -14.29
N ALA A 168 14.60 -26.69 -15.47
CA ALA A 168 15.61 -25.67 -15.82
C ALA A 168 15.20 -24.23 -15.43
N LYS A 169 13.97 -24.02 -14.93
CA LYS A 169 13.47 -22.68 -14.58
C LYS A 169 13.55 -22.45 -13.07
N LYS A 170 13.88 -21.21 -12.71
CA LYS A 170 13.87 -20.69 -11.33
C LYS A 170 12.66 -19.79 -11.14
N TYR A 171 12.00 -19.95 -10.00
CA TYR A 171 10.80 -19.22 -9.61
C TYR A 171 11.01 -18.56 -8.26
N GLN A 172 10.58 -17.31 -8.14
CA GLN A 172 10.53 -16.61 -6.85
C GLN A 172 9.18 -16.89 -6.18
N PRO A 173 9.17 -17.29 -4.90
CA PRO A 173 7.94 -17.39 -4.13
C PRO A 173 7.24 -16.04 -4.01
N ILE A 174 5.92 -16.04 -4.15
CA ILE A 174 5.08 -14.87 -3.91
C ILE A 174 3.87 -15.27 -3.06
N TYR A 175 3.59 -14.49 -2.03
CA TYR A 175 2.30 -14.52 -1.34
C TYR A 175 1.45 -13.35 -1.83
N ILE A 176 0.14 -13.57 -1.95
CA ILE A 176 -0.78 -12.58 -2.51
C ILE A 176 -1.85 -12.26 -1.48
N GLY A 177 -2.06 -10.98 -1.20
CA GLY A 177 -3.13 -10.48 -0.36
C GLY A 177 -4.51 -10.92 -0.87
N SER A 178 -5.47 -11.06 0.04
CA SER A 178 -6.77 -11.67 -0.26
C SER A 178 -7.57 -10.95 -1.36
N ALA A 179 -7.52 -9.61 -1.41
CA ALA A 179 -8.23 -8.81 -2.40
C ALA A 179 -7.54 -8.87 -3.77
N GLU A 180 -6.21 -8.74 -3.81
CA GLU A 180 -5.44 -8.85 -5.06
C GLU A 180 -5.56 -10.26 -5.66
N ALA A 181 -5.54 -11.31 -4.83
CA ALA A 181 -5.73 -12.68 -5.30
C ALA A 181 -7.08 -12.87 -5.99
N LYS A 182 -8.17 -12.29 -5.47
CA LYS A 182 -9.51 -12.33 -6.10
C LYS A 182 -9.47 -11.69 -7.49
N VAL A 183 -8.79 -10.55 -7.64
CA VAL A 183 -8.63 -9.86 -8.94
C VAL A 183 -7.84 -10.73 -9.91
N MET A 184 -6.65 -11.17 -9.52
CA MET A 184 -5.77 -11.97 -10.38
C MET A 184 -6.39 -13.31 -10.81
N ILE A 185 -7.18 -13.95 -9.94
CA ILE A 185 -7.93 -15.17 -10.28
C ILE A 185 -9.05 -14.87 -11.27
N ALA A 186 -9.80 -13.77 -11.08
CA ALA A 186 -10.84 -13.35 -12.02
C ALA A 186 -10.27 -13.02 -13.41
N GLU A 187 -9.05 -12.46 -13.45
CA GLU A 187 -8.29 -12.21 -14.66
C GLU A 187 -7.59 -13.46 -15.24
N LYS A 188 -7.70 -14.60 -14.55
CA LYS A 188 -7.12 -15.90 -14.94
C LYS A 188 -5.59 -15.88 -15.01
N LEU A 189 -4.93 -15.04 -14.21
CA LEU A 189 -3.46 -15.02 -14.08
C LEU A 189 -2.94 -16.25 -13.33
N PHE A 190 -3.71 -16.74 -12.37
CA PHE A 190 -3.51 -18.03 -11.69
C PHE A 190 -4.86 -18.53 -11.15
N GLN A 191 -4.92 -19.76 -10.64
CA GLN A 191 -6.14 -20.35 -10.07
C GLN A 191 -5.96 -20.82 -8.63
N LYS A 192 -4.75 -21.26 -8.25
CA LYS A 192 -4.46 -21.81 -6.94
C LYS A 192 -2.98 -21.68 -6.57
N GLU A 193 -2.67 -21.99 -5.32
CA GLU A 193 -1.29 -22.15 -4.85
C GLU A 193 -0.55 -23.24 -5.65
N GLY A 194 0.73 -23.01 -5.90
CA GLY A 194 1.59 -23.81 -6.77
C GLY A 194 1.56 -23.40 -8.24
N ASP A 195 0.61 -22.56 -8.65
CA ASP A 195 0.57 -22.03 -10.02
C ASP A 195 1.74 -21.08 -10.27
N ARG A 196 2.19 -21.05 -11.52
CA ARG A 196 3.37 -20.31 -11.98
C ARG A 196 2.94 -19.16 -12.88
N ILE A 197 3.54 -18.00 -12.67
CA ILE A 197 3.34 -16.83 -13.51
C ILE A 197 4.71 -16.45 -14.07
N ASP A 198 4.88 -16.65 -15.37
CA ASP A 198 6.12 -16.31 -16.07
C ASP A 198 6.16 -14.80 -16.33
N ASN A 199 7.34 -14.18 -16.16
CA ASN A 199 7.60 -12.74 -16.41
C ASN A 199 6.69 -11.75 -15.63
N PHE A 200 6.23 -12.11 -14.45
CA PHE A 200 5.55 -11.21 -13.52
C PHE A 200 6.49 -10.09 -13.05
N PHE A 201 6.29 -8.88 -13.59
CA PHE A 201 7.15 -7.71 -13.37
C PHE A 201 8.65 -7.96 -13.60
N GLY A 202 8.95 -8.86 -14.55
CA GLY A 202 10.31 -9.25 -14.89
C GLY A 202 10.86 -10.47 -14.14
N ASN A 203 10.02 -11.14 -13.33
CA ASN A 203 10.40 -12.33 -12.57
C ASN A 203 9.50 -13.50 -12.95
N ASN A 204 10.03 -14.71 -12.95
CA ASN A 204 9.17 -15.89 -12.91
C ASN A 204 8.79 -16.12 -11.46
N VAL A 205 7.50 -16.20 -11.17
CA VAL A 205 7.00 -16.39 -9.81
C VAL A 205 6.18 -17.67 -9.68
N ILE A 206 6.13 -18.19 -8.46
CA ILE A 206 5.24 -19.28 -8.08
C ILE A 206 4.42 -18.82 -6.87
N VAL A 207 3.10 -18.91 -6.98
CA VAL A 207 2.18 -18.51 -5.91
C VAL A 207 2.29 -19.54 -4.79
N VAL A 208 2.89 -19.17 -3.67
CA VAL A 208 3.08 -20.09 -2.54
C VAL A 208 2.02 -19.93 -1.45
N GLY A 209 1.23 -18.86 -1.51
CA GLY A 209 0.11 -18.67 -0.60
C GLY A 209 -0.84 -17.56 -1.02
N ILE A 210 -2.12 -17.79 -0.80
CA ILE A 210 -3.15 -16.73 -0.78
C ILE A 210 -3.41 -16.39 0.69
N LEU A 211 -3.15 -15.14 1.06
CA LEU A 211 -3.22 -14.71 2.45
C LEU A 211 -4.68 -14.52 2.91
N PRO A 212 -4.99 -14.74 4.20
CA PRO A 212 -6.31 -14.47 4.74
C PRO A 212 -6.62 -12.97 4.70
N GLU A 213 -7.91 -12.64 4.70
CA GLU A 213 -8.37 -11.26 4.71
C GLU A 213 -8.05 -10.57 6.04
N THR A 214 -7.40 -9.41 5.96
CA THR A 214 -7.01 -8.60 7.12
C THR A 214 -7.90 -7.38 7.32
N LYS A 215 -8.73 -7.05 6.33
CA LYS A 215 -9.53 -5.82 6.23
C LYS A 215 -8.66 -4.56 6.26
N THR A 216 -7.50 -4.64 5.63
CA THR A 216 -6.53 -3.53 5.54
C THR A 216 -5.93 -3.46 4.15
N ILE A 217 -5.16 -2.41 3.87
CA ILE A 217 -4.45 -2.27 2.60
C ILE A 217 -3.53 -3.46 2.26
N LEU A 218 -3.10 -4.25 3.26
CA LEU A 218 -2.32 -5.48 3.06
C LEU A 218 -3.03 -6.50 2.17
N ASP A 219 -4.36 -6.49 2.11
CA ASP A 219 -5.14 -7.37 1.24
C ASP A 219 -4.90 -7.09 -0.25
N ASN A 220 -4.38 -5.90 -0.59
CA ASN A 220 -4.06 -5.48 -1.96
C ASN A 220 -2.57 -5.68 -2.32
N PHE A 221 -1.78 -6.28 -1.43
CA PHE A 221 -0.33 -6.35 -1.58
C PHE A 221 0.13 -7.69 -2.17
N HIS A 222 1.23 -7.63 -2.91
CA HIS A 222 2.09 -8.76 -3.21
C HIS A 222 3.22 -8.81 -2.19
N PHE A 223 3.41 -9.93 -1.53
CA PHE A 223 4.51 -10.12 -0.58
C PHE A 223 5.60 -10.92 -1.28
N VAL A 224 6.77 -10.33 -1.37
CA VAL A 224 7.90 -10.84 -2.17
C VAL A 224 9.19 -10.73 -1.40
N GLY A 225 10.15 -11.62 -1.69
CA GLY A 225 11.46 -11.60 -1.03
C GLY A 225 12.31 -10.40 -1.44
N ALA A 226 13.35 -10.10 -0.66
CA ALA A 226 14.26 -8.97 -0.87
C ALA A 226 14.91 -8.91 -2.28
N ASP A 227 15.13 -10.07 -2.92
CA ASP A 227 15.73 -10.18 -4.25
C ASP A 227 14.76 -9.89 -5.40
N PHE A 228 13.46 -9.71 -5.11
CA PHE A 228 12.45 -9.45 -6.12
C PHE A 228 12.69 -8.12 -6.83
N GLN A 229 12.80 -8.20 -8.16
CA GLN A 229 13.05 -7.05 -9.01
C GLN A 229 11.73 -6.49 -9.52
N ILE A 230 11.56 -5.18 -9.52
CA ILE A 230 10.35 -4.57 -10.10
C ILE A 230 10.79 -3.83 -11.35
N LYS A 231 10.61 -4.48 -12.50
CA LYS A 231 10.79 -3.80 -13.79
C LYS A 231 9.53 -2.99 -14.08
N LYS A 232 9.71 -1.67 -14.11
CA LYS A 232 8.68 -0.70 -14.49
C LYS A 232 8.37 -0.78 -15.98
#